data_AF-A0A084SNH4-F1
#
_entry.id   AF-A0A084SNH4-F1
#
_cell.length_a   1.000
_cell.length_b   1.000
_cell.length_c   1.000
_cell.angle_alpha   90.00
_cell.angle_beta   90.00
_cell.angle_gamma   90.00
#
_symmetry.space_group_name_H-M   'P 1'
#
loop_
_entity.id
_entity.type
_entity.pdbx_description
1 polymer ?
#
loop_
_entity_poly.entity_id
_entity_poly.type
_entity_poly.pdbx_seq_one_letter_code
_entity_poly.pdbx_strand_id
1 'polypeptide(L)'
;MRVLALVVLLASAVAVASEPEPELTGSIQLPADPSPAELIRDSHYWISNEDHLGLFHEAVKDKRGVYLGVGSDQNYLLGAWARAERLVLMDFDQSIVDLHRVYRLIFLAAETPEEFLRLWSREGRPEVRRLIQESPGSRFEKASLLRAYGTARGAVERRLKRVVEQMRKASLPCFVVDAGDYAHIRGLYQRNKVLIVRGDLTAHRTVAAIGRTTTRAGKKLGVLYLSNAEQYFPYDRDYRSNMRALPLDGTSVVVRTSGQRGITHVKGTYYHYNTQSGSSFLAWLEDVKTRDVRGMLRYAPDTGKPRGLSRLDMGPAEAREAWKRKLLEKRTRRMARK
;
A
#
# COMPACT_ATOMS: atom_id res chain seq x y z
N MET A 1 33.66 -56.50 -41.63
CA MET A 1 33.06 -56.17 -40.32
C MET A 1 33.02 -54.65 -40.14
N ARG A 2 31.80 -54.11 -39.95
CA ARG A 2 31.43 -52.80 -39.37
C ARG A 2 31.88 -51.51 -40.09
N VAL A 3 30.97 -50.99 -40.93
CA VAL A 3 30.85 -49.57 -41.24
C VAL A 3 30.10 -48.90 -40.07
N LEU A 4 30.73 -47.97 -39.37
CA LEU A 4 30.08 -47.15 -38.33
C LEU A 4 29.57 -45.87 -38.99
N ALA A 5 28.24 -45.70 -39.06
CA ALA A 5 27.60 -44.44 -39.41
C ALA A 5 27.48 -43.58 -38.14
N LEU A 6 28.13 -42.42 -38.13
CA LEU A 6 28.00 -41.42 -37.08
C LEU A 6 26.82 -40.50 -37.45
N VAL A 7 25.69 -40.65 -36.76
CA VAL A 7 24.55 -39.73 -36.88
C VAL A 7 24.76 -38.59 -35.90
N VAL A 8 25.04 -37.39 -36.42
CA VAL A 8 25.03 -36.15 -35.64
C VAL A 8 23.61 -35.61 -35.62
N LEU A 9 22.94 -35.69 -34.47
CA LEU A 9 21.66 -35.02 -34.23
C LEU A 9 21.92 -33.56 -33.83
N LEU A 10 21.68 -32.63 -34.75
CA LEU A 10 21.56 -31.20 -34.45
C LEU A 10 20.15 -30.95 -33.89
N ALA A 11 20.05 -30.79 -32.57
CA ALA A 11 18.83 -30.30 -31.93
C ALA A 11 18.76 -28.78 -32.06
N SER A 12 17.98 -28.29 -33.03
CA SER A 12 17.61 -26.88 -33.12
C SER A 12 16.68 -26.54 -31.96
N ALA A 13 17.21 -25.85 -30.94
CA ALA A 13 16.38 -25.24 -29.91
C ALA A 13 15.60 -24.07 -30.53
N VAL A 14 14.33 -24.32 -30.87
CA VAL A 14 13.38 -23.24 -31.15
C VAL A 14 13.13 -22.54 -29.82
N ALA A 15 13.76 -21.37 -29.64
CA ALA A 15 13.37 -20.45 -28.58
C ALA A 15 11.94 -20.02 -28.87
N VAL A 16 10.98 -20.63 -28.16
CA VAL A 16 9.62 -20.12 -28.10
C VAL A 16 9.75 -18.77 -27.39
N ALA A 17 9.73 -17.70 -28.16
CA ALA A 17 9.52 -16.37 -27.62
C ALA A 17 8.16 -16.40 -26.93
N SER A 18 8.17 -16.46 -25.60
CA SER A 18 6.98 -16.23 -24.79
C SER A 18 6.43 -14.88 -25.22
N GLU A 19 5.16 -14.83 -25.65
CA GLU A 19 4.47 -13.56 -25.84
C GLU A 19 4.70 -12.70 -24.59
N PRO A 20 5.01 -11.40 -24.73
CA PRO A 20 5.24 -10.56 -23.56
C PRO A 20 3.99 -10.63 -22.69
N GLU A 21 4.14 -11.14 -21.46
CA GLU A 21 3.07 -11.12 -20.46
C GLU A 21 2.47 -9.71 -20.44
N PRO A 22 1.14 -9.55 -20.35
CA PRO A 22 0.53 -8.23 -20.24
C PRO A 22 1.09 -7.55 -18.99
N GLU A 23 2.11 -6.72 -19.17
CA GLU A 23 2.82 -6.13 -18.07
C GLU A 23 1.88 -5.14 -17.40
N LEU A 24 1.67 -5.27 -16.08
CA LEU A 24 0.98 -4.26 -15.30
C LEU A 24 1.84 -2.99 -15.24
N THR A 25 1.71 -2.14 -16.25
CA THR A 25 2.43 -0.88 -16.43
C THR A 25 1.48 0.30 -16.25
N GLY A 26 2.03 1.49 -16.10
CA GLY A 26 1.28 2.75 -16.04
C GLY A 26 0.60 3.13 -17.35
N SER A 27 0.81 2.38 -18.45
CA SER A 27 0.01 2.54 -19.68
C SER A 27 -1.30 1.75 -19.63
N ILE A 28 -1.48 0.84 -18.65
CA ILE A 28 -2.78 0.22 -18.40
C ILE A 28 -3.72 1.29 -17.86
N GLN A 29 -4.78 1.56 -18.63
CA GLN A 29 -5.86 2.43 -18.22
C GLN A 29 -6.83 1.64 -17.33
N LEU A 30 -6.59 1.67 -16.02
CA LEU A 30 -7.55 1.15 -15.05
C LEU A 30 -8.81 2.02 -15.05
N PRO A 31 -10.01 1.43 -15.04
CA PRO A 31 -11.25 2.20 -14.94
C PRO A 31 -11.30 2.89 -13.58
N ALA A 32 -11.49 4.20 -13.59
CA ALA A 32 -11.68 4.97 -12.37
C ALA A 32 -13.11 4.83 -11.85
N ASP A 33 -13.26 4.79 -10.52
CA ASP A 33 -14.56 4.96 -9.89
C ASP A 33 -15.03 6.42 -9.97
N PRO A 34 -16.34 6.70 -9.82
CA PRO A 34 -16.85 8.06 -9.70
C PRO A 34 -16.18 8.81 -8.56
N SER A 35 -16.15 10.14 -8.64
CA SER A 35 -15.79 10.96 -7.48
C SER A 35 -16.79 10.71 -6.34
N PRO A 36 -16.36 10.74 -5.07
CA PRO A 36 -17.27 10.60 -3.94
C PRO A 36 -18.25 11.77 -3.89
N ALA A 37 -19.42 11.55 -3.29
CA ALA A 37 -20.37 12.63 -3.02
C ALA A 37 -19.82 13.65 -2.01
N GLU A 38 -19.08 13.16 -1.00
CA GLU A 38 -18.49 13.96 0.07
C GLU A 38 -17.11 13.40 0.46
N LEU A 39 -16.25 14.23 1.02
CA LEU A 39 -14.97 13.79 1.58
C LEU A 39 -15.11 13.49 3.08
N ILE A 40 -14.29 12.58 3.58
CA ILE A 40 -14.25 12.29 5.01
C ILE A 40 -13.78 13.53 5.78
N ARG A 41 -14.72 14.17 6.51
CA ARG A 41 -14.52 15.43 7.25
C ARG A 41 -14.20 16.62 6.33
N ASP A 42 -14.72 16.63 5.10
CA ASP A 42 -14.54 17.73 4.13
C ASP A 42 -13.07 18.15 3.92
N SER A 43 -12.16 17.18 4.02
CA SER A 43 -10.72 17.41 4.06
C SER A 43 -9.96 16.49 3.10
N HIS A 44 -8.97 17.07 2.41
CA HIS A 44 -7.98 16.32 1.63
C HIS A 44 -6.82 15.88 2.54
N TYR A 45 -6.55 14.57 2.60
CA TYR A 45 -5.46 14.01 3.42
C TYR A 45 -4.14 13.99 2.63
N TRP A 46 -3.58 15.18 2.38
CA TRP A 46 -2.37 15.36 1.55
C TRP A 46 -1.13 14.60 2.03
N ILE A 47 -1.03 14.33 3.33
CA ILE A 47 0.08 13.63 3.98
C ILE A 47 -0.45 12.62 4.98
N SER A 48 0.30 11.55 5.20
CA SER A 48 0.03 10.67 6.34
C SER A 48 0.36 11.35 7.67
N ASN A 49 -0.48 11.08 8.66
CA ASN A 49 -0.29 11.41 10.07
C ASN A 49 0.04 10.14 10.91
N GLU A 50 0.43 9.06 10.25
CA GLU A 50 0.92 7.83 10.86
C GLU A 50 2.42 7.98 11.18
N ASP A 51 2.73 8.29 12.43
CA ASP A 51 4.10 8.61 12.87
C ASP A 51 4.94 7.38 13.27
N HIS A 52 4.39 6.17 13.18
CA HIS A 52 5.05 4.93 13.62
C HIS A 52 5.01 3.83 12.54
N LEU A 53 5.13 4.22 11.26
CA LEU A 53 5.17 3.29 10.11
C LEU A 53 6.26 2.22 10.22
N GLY A 54 7.35 2.49 10.96
CA GLY A 54 8.40 1.50 11.24
C GLY A 54 7.88 0.21 11.89
N LEU A 55 6.72 0.25 12.55
CA LEU A 55 6.05 -0.95 13.07
C LEU A 55 5.61 -1.95 11.99
N PHE A 56 5.50 -1.52 10.73
CA PHE A 56 5.22 -2.39 9.60
C PHE A 56 6.45 -2.97 8.92
N HIS A 57 7.65 -2.45 9.21
CA HIS A 57 8.88 -2.79 8.46
C HIS A 57 9.08 -4.29 8.33
N GLU A 58 9.13 -5.03 9.45
CA GLU A 58 9.34 -6.48 9.45
C GLU A 58 8.26 -7.25 8.69
N ALA A 59 7.01 -6.78 8.72
CA ALA A 59 5.91 -7.46 8.05
C ALA A 59 5.89 -7.19 6.54
N VAL A 60 6.38 -6.03 6.11
CA VAL A 60 6.35 -5.55 4.72
C VAL A 60 7.63 -5.88 3.97
N LYS A 61 8.77 -5.97 4.66
CA LYS A 61 10.09 -6.16 4.05
C LYS A 61 10.11 -7.35 3.07
N ASP A 62 10.63 -7.10 1.88
CA ASP A 62 10.87 -8.09 0.82
C ASP A 62 9.64 -8.92 0.41
N LYS A 63 8.42 -8.39 0.59
CA LYS A 63 7.18 -9.05 0.16
C LYS A 63 7.05 -9.19 -1.36
N ARG A 64 7.70 -8.28 -2.11
CA ARG A 64 7.75 -8.23 -3.58
C ARG A 64 6.36 -8.25 -4.22
N GLY A 65 6.29 -8.51 -5.52
CA GLY A 65 5.03 -8.52 -6.27
C GLY A 65 4.40 -7.13 -6.40
N VAL A 66 3.07 -7.08 -6.51
CA VAL A 66 2.33 -5.81 -6.58
C VAL A 66 2.10 -5.27 -5.17
N TYR A 67 2.38 -3.98 -4.99
CA TYR A 67 1.95 -3.21 -3.82
C TYR A 67 0.70 -2.41 -4.20
N LEU A 68 -0.36 -2.48 -3.39
CA LEU A 68 -1.55 -1.63 -3.50
C LEU A 68 -1.72 -0.86 -2.21
N GLY A 69 -1.87 0.46 -2.29
CA GLY A 69 -2.14 1.25 -1.10
C GLY A 69 -2.92 2.54 -1.35
N VAL A 70 -3.63 2.95 -0.29
CA VAL A 70 -4.39 4.21 -0.21
C VAL A 70 -3.59 5.36 0.38
N GLY A 71 -4.05 6.60 0.21
CA GLY A 71 -3.38 7.79 0.72
C GLY A 71 -2.06 8.10 -0.01
N SER A 72 -1.23 8.97 0.57
CA SER A 72 -0.11 9.60 -0.15
C SER A 72 1.28 9.00 0.11
N ASP A 73 2.14 9.71 0.84
CA ASP A 73 3.60 9.55 0.87
C ASP A 73 4.09 8.24 1.48
N GLN A 74 3.34 7.69 2.45
CA GLN A 74 3.68 6.45 3.13
C GLN A 74 3.79 5.26 2.18
N ASN A 75 3.11 5.31 1.04
CA ASN A 75 3.16 4.24 0.04
C ASN A 75 4.55 4.07 -0.58
N TYR A 76 5.34 5.14 -0.70
CA TYR A 76 6.70 5.05 -1.22
C TYR A 76 7.67 4.42 -0.21
N LEU A 77 7.50 4.73 1.08
CA LEU A 77 8.28 4.11 2.15
C LEU A 77 8.00 2.61 2.25
N LEU A 78 6.71 2.23 2.36
CA LEU A 78 6.31 0.84 2.46
C LEU A 78 6.61 0.07 1.17
N GLY A 79 6.40 0.68 0.00
CA GLY A 79 6.73 0.09 -1.30
C GLY A 79 8.23 -0.15 -1.49
N ALA A 80 9.09 0.71 -0.94
CA ALA A 80 10.54 0.55 -0.98
C ALA A 80 10.98 -0.64 -0.11
N TRP A 81 10.51 -0.68 1.14
CA TRP A 81 10.77 -1.81 2.04
C TRP A 81 10.27 -3.13 1.47
N ALA A 82 9.11 -3.12 0.83
CA ALA A 82 8.54 -4.29 0.18
C ALA A 82 9.36 -4.81 -1.01
N ARG A 83 10.28 -4.01 -1.55
CA ARG A 83 10.90 -4.23 -2.87
C ARG A 83 9.82 -4.49 -3.92
N ALA A 84 8.78 -3.65 -3.91
CA ALA A 84 7.63 -3.81 -4.79
C ALA A 84 8.07 -3.85 -6.25
N GLU A 85 7.55 -4.82 -7.02
CA GLU A 85 7.85 -4.92 -8.45
C GLU A 85 7.01 -3.92 -9.26
N ARG A 86 5.86 -3.53 -8.71
CA ARG A 86 4.91 -2.54 -9.22
C ARG A 86 4.19 -1.85 -8.05
N LEU A 87 3.88 -0.56 -8.21
CA LEU A 87 3.06 0.20 -7.27
C LEU A 87 1.71 0.52 -7.90
N VAL A 88 0.63 0.28 -7.15
CA VAL A 88 -0.70 0.81 -7.44
C VAL A 88 -1.05 1.80 -6.33
N LEU A 89 -1.05 3.07 -6.69
CA LEU A 89 -1.36 4.21 -5.82
C LEU A 89 -2.80 4.60 -6.11
N MET A 90 -3.71 4.19 -5.22
CA MET A 90 -5.15 4.33 -5.42
C MET A 90 -5.74 5.19 -4.33
N ASP A 91 -6.50 6.22 -4.68
CA ASP A 91 -7.25 6.99 -3.69
C ASP A 91 -8.62 7.38 -4.26
N PHE A 92 -9.63 7.51 -3.41
CA PHE A 92 -10.96 7.94 -3.85
C PHE A 92 -10.99 9.47 -4.08
N ASP A 93 -10.07 10.20 -3.43
CA ASP A 93 -9.90 11.64 -3.57
C ASP A 93 -9.00 11.98 -4.77
N GLN A 94 -9.57 12.64 -5.78
CA GLN A 94 -8.86 13.05 -6.99
C GLN A 94 -7.67 13.97 -6.68
N SER A 95 -7.73 14.77 -5.62
CA SER A 95 -6.62 15.63 -5.21
C SER A 95 -5.37 14.83 -4.83
N ILE A 96 -5.55 13.65 -4.23
CA ILE A 96 -4.44 12.77 -3.84
C ILE A 96 -3.89 12.03 -5.05
N VAL A 97 -4.76 11.61 -5.98
CA VAL A 97 -4.36 11.07 -7.29
C VAL A 97 -3.50 12.08 -8.06
N ASP A 98 -3.92 13.35 -8.09
CA ASP A 98 -3.18 14.44 -8.71
C ASP A 98 -1.86 14.73 -7.99
N LEU A 99 -1.83 14.63 -6.66
CA LEU A 99 -0.58 14.71 -5.90
C LEU A 99 0.40 13.60 -6.29
N HIS A 100 -0.05 12.35 -6.47
CA HIS A 100 0.80 11.26 -6.94
C HIS A 100 1.37 11.50 -8.34
N ARG A 101 0.60 12.17 -9.22
CA ARG A 101 1.10 12.60 -10.53
C ARG A 101 2.19 13.67 -10.40
N VAL A 102 2.10 14.56 -9.42
CA VAL A 102 3.20 15.50 -9.09
C VAL A 102 4.43 14.75 -8.56
N TYR A 103 4.25 13.78 -7.64
CA TYR A 103 5.35 12.92 -7.20
C TYR A 103 6.05 12.23 -8.37
N ARG A 104 5.29 11.71 -9.35
CA ARG A 104 5.87 11.11 -10.57
C ARG A 104 6.82 12.07 -11.28
N LEU A 105 6.38 13.31 -11.54
CA LEU A 105 7.22 14.30 -12.22
C LEU A 105 8.50 14.58 -11.43
N ILE A 106 8.40 14.70 -10.11
CA ILE A 106 9.55 14.96 -9.22
C ILE A 106 10.51 13.76 -9.18
N PHE A 107 10.03 12.53 -9.05
CA PHE A 107 10.88 11.32 -9.07
C PHE A 107 11.59 11.14 -10.41
N LEU A 108 10.94 11.47 -11.52
CA LEU A 108 11.56 11.40 -12.84
C LEU A 108 12.66 12.46 -13.00
N ALA A 109 12.44 13.66 -12.49
CA ALA A 109 13.37 14.78 -12.57
C ALA A 109 14.56 14.70 -11.60
N ALA A 110 14.36 14.20 -10.37
CA ALA A 110 15.42 14.09 -9.37
C ALA A 110 16.16 12.76 -9.46
N GLU A 111 17.47 12.80 -9.73
CA GLU A 111 18.33 11.63 -9.78
C GLU A 111 18.71 11.10 -8.40
N THR A 112 18.77 12.00 -7.41
CA THR A 112 19.15 11.67 -6.02
C THR A 112 18.06 11.99 -5.00
N PRO A 113 18.12 11.40 -3.78
CA PRO A 113 17.20 11.74 -2.70
C PRO A 113 17.29 13.23 -2.28
N GLU A 114 18.48 13.83 -2.34
CA GLU A 114 18.69 15.24 -2.00
C GLU A 114 17.98 16.17 -2.99
N GLU A 115 18.09 15.88 -4.29
CA GLU A 115 17.38 16.61 -5.33
C GLU A 115 15.86 16.48 -5.18
N PHE A 116 15.39 15.27 -4.85
CA PHE A 116 13.98 15.01 -4.58
C PHE A 116 13.45 15.88 -3.44
N LEU A 117 14.18 15.94 -2.32
CA LEU A 117 13.83 16.79 -1.18
C LEU A 117 13.91 18.28 -1.54
N ARG A 118 14.88 18.70 -2.35
CA ARG A 118 15.00 20.09 -2.85
C ARG A 118 13.78 20.48 -3.69
N LEU A 119 13.30 19.60 -4.57
CA LEU A 119 12.11 19.85 -5.42
C LEU A 119 10.81 20.01 -4.61
N TRP A 120 10.72 19.38 -3.43
CA TRP A 120 9.62 19.61 -2.49
C TRP A 120 9.76 20.87 -1.63
N SER A 121 10.96 21.45 -1.55
CA SER A 121 11.21 22.66 -0.79
C SER A 121 10.64 23.92 -1.47
N ARG A 122 10.76 25.08 -0.81
CA ARG A 122 10.43 26.37 -1.43
C ARG A 122 11.31 26.68 -2.64
N GLU A 123 12.56 26.25 -2.62
CA GLU A 123 13.55 26.52 -3.67
C GLU A 123 13.17 25.84 -4.99
N GLY A 124 12.75 24.58 -4.95
CA GLY A 124 12.36 23.82 -6.13
C GLY A 124 11.03 24.24 -6.76
N ARG A 125 10.29 25.15 -6.13
CA ARG A 125 8.92 25.53 -6.57
C ARG A 125 8.83 26.01 -8.02
N PRO A 126 9.70 26.91 -8.53
CA PRO A 126 9.64 27.34 -9.93
C PRO A 126 9.87 26.18 -10.90
N GLU A 127 10.79 25.28 -10.55
CA GLU A 127 11.14 24.12 -11.35
C GLU A 127 10.00 23.10 -11.43
N VAL A 128 9.39 22.73 -10.30
CA VAL A 128 8.24 21.80 -10.30
C VAL A 128 7.05 22.39 -11.04
N ARG A 129 6.81 23.70 -10.95
CA ARG A 129 5.74 24.36 -11.72
C ARG A 129 5.96 24.25 -13.22
N ARG A 130 7.21 24.42 -13.67
CA ARG A 130 7.60 24.24 -15.07
C ARG A 130 7.44 22.78 -15.51
N LEU A 131 7.89 21.81 -14.72
CA LEU A 131 7.67 20.38 -14.99
C LEU A 131 6.19 20.04 -15.19
N ILE A 132 5.29 20.61 -14.36
CA ILE A 132 3.84 20.43 -14.51
C ILE A 132 3.29 21.11 -15.78
N GLN A 133 3.83 22.26 -16.16
CA GLN A 133 3.39 22.97 -17.36
C GLN A 133 3.83 22.25 -18.64
N GLU A 134 5.02 21.65 -18.63
CA GLU A 134 5.63 20.91 -19.74
C GLU A 134 5.12 19.47 -19.82
N SER A 135 4.56 18.91 -18.74
CA SER A 135 4.03 17.55 -18.76
C SER A 135 2.88 17.38 -19.78
N PRO A 136 2.66 16.19 -20.33
CA PRO A 136 1.49 15.89 -21.15
C PRO A 136 0.17 16.12 -20.39
N GLY A 137 -0.91 16.36 -21.12
CA GLY A 137 -2.27 16.51 -20.58
C GLY A 137 -2.93 17.85 -20.93
N SER A 138 -4.23 17.92 -20.67
CA SER A 138 -5.06 19.10 -20.92
C SER A 138 -4.70 20.26 -19.98
N ARG A 139 -5.11 21.47 -20.36
CA ARG A 139 -4.99 22.67 -19.50
C ARG A 139 -5.65 22.46 -18.13
N PHE A 140 -6.77 21.75 -18.08
CA PHE A 140 -7.50 21.48 -16.84
C PHE A 140 -6.74 20.53 -15.92
N GLU A 141 -6.16 19.46 -16.46
CA GLU A 141 -5.32 18.53 -15.69
C GLU A 141 -4.10 19.24 -15.11
N LYS A 142 -3.38 20.02 -15.93
CA LYS A 142 -2.24 20.83 -15.46
C LYS A 142 -2.64 21.79 -14.35
N ALA A 143 -3.81 22.43 -14.47
CA ALA A 143 -4.34 23.30 -13.43
C ALA A 143 -4.63 22.53 -12.12
N SER A 144 -5.16 21.31 -12.20
CA SER A 144 -5.35 20.45 -11.01
C SER A 144 -4.03 20.05 -10.37
N LEU A 145 -3.02 19.66 -11.15
CA LEU A 145 -1.68 19.35 -10.63
C LEU A 145 -1.04 20.56 -9.93
N LEU A 146 -1.17 21.76 -10.53
CA LEU A 146 -0.67 23.00 -9.92
C LEU A 146 -1.39 23.33 -8.60
N ARG A 147 -2.71 23.08 -8.51
CA ARG A 147 -3.47 23.23 -7.26
C ARG A 147 -3.01 22.22 -6.21
N ALA A 148 -2.95 20.94 -6.55
CA ALA A 148 -2.49 19.88 -5.64
C ALA A 148 -1.09 20.18 -5.09
N TYR A 149 -0.13 20.52 -5.96
CA TYR A 149 1.22 20.90 -5.53
C TYR A 149 1.22 22.17 -4.67
N GLY A 150 0.51 23.22 -5.10
CA GLY A 150 0.45 24.49 -4.38
C GLY A 150 -0.07 24.33 -2.95
N THR A 151 -1.12 23.54 -2.77
CA THR A 151 -1.73 23.24 -1.47
C THR A 151 -0.85 22.32 -0.63
N ALA A 152 -0.35 21.22 -1.20
CA ALA A 152 0.29 20.16 -0.43
C ALA A 152 1.77 20.38 -0.13
N ARG A 153 2.53 21.09 -0.99
CA ARG A 153 4.01 21.14 -0.95
C ARG A 153 4.57 21.39 0.44
N GLY A 154 4.07 22.41 1.15
CA GLY A 154 4.59 22.75 2.48
C GLY A 154 4.35 21.65 3.52
N ALA A 155 3.21 20.95 3.43
CA ALA A 155 2.90 19.83 4.30
C ALA A 155 3.77 18.61 3.95
N VAL A 156 3.93 18.32 2.65
CA VAL A 156 4.78 17.24 2.14
C VAL A 156 6.23 17.43 2.56
N GLU A 157 6.81 18.62 2.35
CA GLU A 157 8.20 18.92 2.74
C GLU A 157 8.43 18.64 4.24
N ARG A 158 7.53 19.12 5.10
CA ARG A 158 7.60 18.85 6.55
C ARG A 158 7.40 17.38 6.87
N ARG A 159 6.52 16.69 6.15
CA ARG A 159 6.26 15.26 6.35
C ARG A 159 7.49 14.43 6.00
N LEU A 160 8.10 14.64 4.85
CA LEU A 160 9.28 13.89 4.41
C LEU A 160 10.44 14.08 5.41
N LYS A 161 10.69 15.30 5.88
CA LYS A 161 11.67 15.58 6.96
C LYS A 161 11.35 14.82 8.25
N ARG A 162 10.08 14.73 8.65
CA ARG A 162 9.66 13.92 9.81
C ARG A 162 9.87 12.42 9.59
N VAL A 163 9.58 11.90 8.40
CA VAL A 163 9.79 10.49 8.07
C VAL A 163 11.27 10.13 8.18
N VAL A 164 12.18 10.97 7.64
CA VAL A 164 13.63 10.77 7.80
C VAL A 164 14.00 10.63 9.27
N GLU A 165 13.57 11.58 10.09
CA GLU A 165 13.91 11.58 11.52
C GLU A 165 13.30 10.37 12.26
N GLN A 166 12.08 9.97 11.91
CA GLN A 166 11.42 8.78 12.47
C GLN A 166 12.19 7.50 12.12
N MET A 167 12.58 7.33 10.86
CA MET A 167 13.31 6.14 10.42
C MET A 167 14.73 6.10 10.98
N ARG A 168 15.40 7.26 11.07
CA ARG A 168 16.70 7.40 11.73
C ARG A 168 16.63 6.95 13.20
N LYS A 169 15.64 7.41 13.96
CA LYS A 169 15.43 7.00 15.36
C LYS A 169 15.13 5.51 15.50
N ALA A 170 14.45 4.93 14.52
CA ALA A 170 14.14 3.51 14.49
C ALA A 170 15.27 2.64 13.92
N SER A 171 16.37 3.25 13.45
CA SER A 171 17.45 2.56 12.72
C SER A 171 16.94 1.76 11.51
N LEU A 172 15.98 2.33 10.77
CA LEU A 172 15.36 1.74 9.58
C LEU A 172 15.74 2.51 8.30
N PRO A 173 15.79 1.82 7.14
CA PRO A 173 16.02 2.47 5.86
C PRO A 173 14.84 3.37 5.48
N CYS A 174 15.09 4.35 4.63
CA CYS A 174 14.09 5.33 4.22
C CYS A 174 14.36 5.82 2.81
N PHE A 175 13.36 5.74 1.92
CA PHE A 175 13.52 6.05 0.50
C PHE A 175 13.99 7.46 0.18
N VAL A 176 13.90 8.42 1.11
CA VAL A 176 14.38 9.81 0.91
C VAL A 176 15.79 10.07 1.41
N VAL A 177 16.50 9.05 1.92
CA VAL A 177 17.91 9.16 2.35
C VAL A 177 18.75 7.93 1.99
N ASP A 178 18.13 6.77 1.85
CA ASP A 178 18.80 5.56 1.37
C ASP A 178 18.79 5.54 -0.17
N ALA A 179 19.98 5.54 -0.77
CA ALA A 179 20.14 5.61 -2.22
C ALA A 179 19.55 4.38 -2.94
N GLY A 180 19.59 3.19 -2.32
CA GLY A 180 19.05 1.97 -2.90
C GLY A 180 17.51 1.97 -2.93
N ASP A 181 16.89 2.38 -1.83
CA ASP A 181 15.44 2.52 -1.74
C ASP A 181 14.92 3.64 -2.67
N TYR A 182 15.63 4.77 -2.75
CA TYR A 182 15.30 5.84 -3.68
C TYR A 182 15.39 5.36 -5.14
N ALA A 183 16.51 4.77 -5.53
CA ALA A 183 16.73 4.26 -6.88
C ALA A 183 15.71 3.18 -7.26
N HIS A 184 15.27 2.36 -6.30
CA HIS A 184 14.20 1.40 -6.53
C HIS A 184 12.88 2.09 -6.90
N ILE A 185 12.39 3.03 -6.08
CA ILE A 185 11.12 3.75 -6.34
C ILE A 185 11.20 4.57 -7.62
N ARG A 186 12.28 5.33 -7.81
CA ARG A 186 12.52 6.08 -9.05
C ARG A 186 12.53 5.16 -10.27
N GLY A 187 13.21 4.02 -10.17
CA GLY A 187 13.27 3.02 -11.22
C GLY A 187 11.90 2.45 -11.59
N LEU A 188 10.96 2.32 -10.63
CA LEU A 188 9.58 1.94 -10.93
C LEU A 188 8.88 3.01 -11.78
N TYR A 189 9.08 4.29 -11.50
CA TYR A 189 8.53 5.36 -12.33
C TYR A 189 9.15 5.38 -13.73
N GLN A 190 10.47 5.25 -13.85
CA GLN A 190 11.18 5.25 -15.13
C GLN A 190 10.76 4.08 -16.03
N ARG A 191 10.57 2.89 -15.45
CA ARG A 191 10.08 1.70 -16.17
C ARG A 191 8.57 1.65 -16.31
N ASN A 192 7.87 2.74 -15.98
CA ASN A 192 6.43 2.85 -16.03
C ASN A 192 5.70 1.72 -15.27
N LYS A 193 6.17 1.34 -14.08
CA LYS A 193 5.60 0.31 -13.18
C LYS A 193 4.81 0.89 -12.01
N VAL A 194 4.41 2.16 -12.11
CA VAL A 194 3.56 2.85 -11.12
C VAL A 194 2.24 3.21 -11.78
N LEU A 195 1.15 2.66 -11.26
CA LEU A 195 -0.22 2.96 -11.64
C LEU A 195 -0.81 3.93 -10.63
N ILE A 196 -1.38 5.02 -11.11
CA ILE A 196 -2.00 6.07 -10.29
C ILE A 196 -3.44 6.19 -10.73
N VAL A 197 -4.39 5.85 -9.85
CA VAL A 197 -5.80 5.71 -10.24
C VAL A 197 -6.74 6.20 -9.15
N ARG A 198 -7.84 6.83 -9.55
CA ARG A 198 -8.94 7.13 -8.63
C ARG A 198 -9.76 5.88 -8.40
N GLY A 199 -9.87 5.43 -7.16
CA GLY A 199 -10.61 4.22 -6.82
C GLY A 199 -11.11 4.23 -5.39
N ASP A 200 -12.28 3.65 -5.20
CA ASP A 200 -12.90 3.48 -3.89
C ASP A 200 -12.90 1.99 -3.53
N LEU A 201 -12.50 1.69 -2.29
CA LEU A 201 -12.46 0.33 -1.76
C LEU A 201 -13.84 -0.34 -1.76
N THR A 202 -14.93 0.45 -1.77
CA THR A 202 -16.32 0.01 -1.69
C THR A 202 -17.08 0.10 -3.01
N ALA A 203 -16.50 0.73 -4.04
CA ALA A 203 -17.10 0.78 -5.38
C ALA A 203 -16.80 -0.49 -6.19
N HIS A 204 -17.17 -0.56 -7.47
CA HIS A 204 -17.17 -1.83 -8.22
C HIS A 204 -16.22 -1.87 -9.43
N ARG A 205 -15.46 -0.81 -9.73
CA ARG A 205 -14.64 -0.74 -10.95
C ARG A 205 -13.17 -0.93 -10.68
N THR A 206 -12.57 -0.05 -9.88
CA THR A 206 -11.10 0.08 -9.84
C THR A 206 -10.43 -1.12 -9.19
N VAL A 207 -10.84 -1.49 -7.97
CA VAL A 207 -10.23 -2.61 -7.24
C VAL A 207 -10.45 -3.94 -7.96
N ALA A 208 -11.65 -4.16 -8.49
CA ALA A 208 -11.95 -5.34 -9.30
C ALA A 208 -11.05 -5.42 -10.56
N ALA A 209 -10.81 -4.29 -11.23
CA ALA A 209 -9.89 -4.24 -12.37
C ALA A 209 -8.43 -4.47 -11.96
N ILE A 210 -7.98 -3.94 -10.82
CA ILE A 210 -6.65 -4.22 -10.26
C ILE A 210 -6.49 -5.72 -10.02
N GLY A 211 -7.44 -6.38 -9.37
CA GLY A 211 -7.41 -7.82 -9.10
C GLY A 211 -7.32 -8.66 -10.38
N ARG A 212 -8.20 -8.39 -11.35
CA ARG A 212 -8.17 -9.07 -12.66
C ARG A 212 -6.86 -8.85 -13.39
N THR A 213 -6.35 -7.62 -13.42
CA THR A 213 -5.14 -7.30 -14.19
C THR A 213 -3.89 -7.89 -13.54
N THR A 214 -3.81 -7.85 -12.20
CA THR A 214 -2.72 -8.47 -11.44
C THR A 214 -2.69 -9.98 -11.65
N THR A 215 -3.86 -10.64 -11.63
CA THR A 215 -4.00 -12.08 -11.88
C THR A 215 -3.60 -12.45 -13.31
N ARG A 216 -4.06 -11.70 -14.33
CA ARG A 216 -3.68 -11.93 -15.74
C ARG A 216 -2.19 -11.76 -15.98
N ALA A 217 -1.53 -10.88 -15.24
CA ALA A 217 -0.09 -10.70 -15.28
C ALA A 217 0.69 -11.78 -14.51
N GLY A 218 0.03 -12.82 -13.99
CA GLY A 218 0.68 -13.88 -13.20
C GLY A 218 1.32 -13.37 -11.90
N LYS A 219 0.90 -12.21 -11.40
CA LYS A 219 1.47 -11.59 -10.20
C LYS A 219 0.55 -11.82 -9.00
N LYS A 220 1.16 -11.86 -7.82
CA LYS A 220 0.47 -11.74 -6.53
C LYS A 220 0.47 -10.30 -6.04
N LEU A 221 -0.46 -9.99 -5.14
CA LEU A 221 -0.41 -8.78 -4.34
C LEU A 221 0.42 -9.05 -3.08
N GLY A 222 1.66 -8.55 -3.01
CA GLY A 222 2.54 -8.78 -1.87
C GLY A 222 2.17 -7.95 -0.65
N VAL A 223 1.74 -6.71 -0.87
CA VAL A 223 1.34 -5.78 0.19
C VAL A 223 0.04 -5.08 -0.17
N LEU A 224 -0.90 -5.07 0.77
CA LEU A 224 -2.11 -4.26 0.73
C LEU A 224 -2.10 -3.29 1.92
N TYR A 225 -1.95 -1.99 1.64
CA TYR A 225 -1.98 -0.93 2.65
C TYR A 225 -3.33 -0.21 2.64
N LEU A 226 -4.06 -0.30 3.75
CA LEU A 226 -5.44 0.22 3.87
C LEU A 226 -5.56 1.49 4.72
N SER A 227 -4.43 2.00 5.27
CA SER A 227 -4.47 3.08 6.26
C SER A 227 -5.50 2.73 7.34
N ASN A 228 -6.30 3.71 7.76
CA ASN A 228 -7.39 3.58 8.70
C ASN A 228 -8.78 3.54 7.99
N ALA A 229 -8.80 3.35 6.67
CA ALA A 229 -9.97 3.55 5.80
C ALA A 229 -11.16 2.64 6.18
N GLU A 230 -10.88 1.40 6.56
CA GLU A 230 -11.91 0.40 6.91
C GLU A 230 -12.76 0.79 8.13
N GLN A 231 -12.40 1.85 8.87
CA GLN A 231 -13.19 2.34 10.00
C GLN A 231 -14.43 3.15 9.59
N TYR A 232 -14.51 3.55 8.31
CA TYR A 232 -15.54 4.45 7.79
C TYR A 232 -16.65 3.74 7.01
N PHE A 233 -16.56 2.42 6.81
CA PHE A 233 -17.56 1.63 6.09
C PHE A 233 -17.66 0.20 6.65
N PRO A 234 -18.83 -0.46 6.49
CA PRO A 234 -18.96 -1.88 6.81
C PRO A 234 -18.29 -2.76 5.75
N TYR A 235 -18.03 -4.03 6.10
CA TYR A 235 -17.66 -5.06 5.13
C TYR A 235 -18.91 -5.57 4.39
N ASP A 236 -19.43 -4.72 3.51
CA ASP A 236 -20.55 -5.01 2.63
C ASP A 236 -20.17 -5.98 1.48
N ARG A 237 -21.10 -6.20 0.56
CA ARG A 237 -20.90 -7.11 -0.58
C ARG A 237 -19.78 -6.64 -1.50
N ASP A 238 -19.70 -5.35 -1.79
CA ASP A 238 -18.80 -4.80 -2.80
C ASP A 238 -17.37 -4.73 -2.27
N TYR A 239 -17.19 -4.27 -1.03
CA TYR A 239 -15.90 -4.33 -0.35
C TYR A 239 -15.37 -5.78 -0.27
N ARG A 240 -16.20 -6.75 0.15
CA ARG A 240 -15.79 -8.17 0.18
C ARG A 240 -15.43 -8.69 -1.20
N SER A 241 -16.24 -8.40 -2.20
CA SER A 241 -16.00 -8.83 -3.59
C SER A 241 -14.67 -8.27 -4.09
N ASN A 242 -14.41 -6.98 -3.86
CA ASN A 242 -13.18 -6.32 -4.23
C ASN A 242 -11.96 -6.95 -3.57
N MET A 243 -11.96 -7.07 -2.24
CA MET A 243 -10.81 -7.59 -1.51
C MET A 243 -10.55 -9.07 -1.86
N ARG A 244 -11.60 -9.87 -2.05
CA ARG A 244 -11.47 -11.29 -2.46
C ARG A 244 -11.04 -11.48 -3.91
N ALA A 245 -11.23 -10.49 -4.76
CA ALA A 245 -10.75 -10.52 -6.15
C ALA A 245 -9.26 -10.17 -6.28
N LEU A 246 -8.62 -9.66 -5.23
CA LEU A 246 -7.17 -9.41 -5.20
C LEU A 246 -6.42 -10.74 -5.02
N PRO A 247 -5.32 -11.00 -5.75
CA PRO A 247 -4.52 -12.23 -5.62
C PRO A 247 -3.63 -12.17 -4.36
N LEU A 248 -4.28 -12.19 -3.20
CA LEU A 248 -3.69 -12.29 -1.88
C LEU A 248 -3.50 -13.75 -1.48
N ASP A 249 -2.36 -14.08 -0.86
CA ASP A 249 -2.07 -15.42 -0.35
C ASP A 249 -1.44 -15.38 1.05
N GLY A 250 -1.00 -16.53 1.57
CA GLY A 250 -0.33 -16.61 2.89
C GLY A 250 1.02 -15.90 2.97
N THR A 251 1.64 -15.57 1.84
CA THR A 251 2.88 -14.80 1.76
C THR A 251 2.62 -13.29 1.64
N SER A 252 1.43 -12.89 1.21
CA SER A 252 0.97 -11.50 1.21
C SER A 252 0.81 -10.95 2.63
N VAL A 253 0.90 -9.63 2.77
CA VAL A 253 0.56 -8.92 4.01
C VAL A 253 -0.44 -7.80 3.75
N VAL A 254 -1.42 -7.71 4.63
CA VAL A 254 -2.33 -6.58 4.75
C VAL A 254 -1.92 -5.79 5.98
N VAL A 255 -1.72 -4.49 5.80
CA VAL A 255 -1.31 -3.55 6.84
C VAL A 255 -2.31 -2.40 6.92
N ARG A 256 -2.66 -2.03 8.16
CA ARG A 256 -3.71 -1.04 8.45
C ARG A 256 -3.49 -0.40 9.81
N THR A 257 -4.10 0.76 10.00
CA THR A 257 -4.17 1.45 11.29
C THR A 257 -5.61 1.53 11.78
N SER A 258 -5.80 1.72 13.09
CA SER A 258 -7.12 1.82 13.71
C SER A 258 -7.11 2.83 14.85
N GLY A 259 -8.11 3.69 14.86
CA GLY A 259 -8.41 4.62 15.95
C GLY A 259 -9.50 4.11 16.89
N GLN A 260 -9.86 2.83 16.77
CA GLN A 260 -10.89 2.20 17.57
C GLN A 260 -10.54 2.25 19.08
N ARG A 261 -11.55 2.52 19.91
CA ARG A 261 -11.42 2.44 21.37
C ARG A 261 -11.36 0.97 21.83
N GLY A 262 -10.58 0.71 22.89
CA GLY A 262 -10.52 -0.61 23.52
C GLY A 262 -9.46 -1.56 22.96
N ILE A 263 -8.66 -1.11 21.99
CA ILE A 263 -7.39 -1.74 21.59
C ILE A 263 -6.23 -0.87 22.07
N THR A 264 -5.06 -1.47 22.27
CA THR A 264 -3.87 -0.76 22.75
C THR A 264 -3.37 0.18 21.67
N HIS A 265 -3.23 1.49 21.91
CA HIS A 265 -2.65 2.42 20.93
C HIS A 265 -1.17 2.64 21.18
N VAL A 266 -0.45 3.10 20.15
CA VAL A 266 0.91 3.63 20.35
C VAL A 266 0.81 4.87 21.23
N LYS A 267 1.64 4.93 22.28
CA LYS A 267 1.58 5.96 23.32
C LYS A 267 1.64 7.36 22.70
N GLY A 268 0.68 8.22 23.05
CA GLY A 268 0.63 9.61 22.58
C GLY A 268 0.12 9.78 21.15
N THR A 269 -0.47 8.74 20.55
CA THR A 269 -0.98 8.80 19.18
C THR A 269 -2.43 8.30 19.10
N TYR A 270 -3.08 8.57 17.97
CA TYR A 270 -4.42 8.09 17.66
C TYR A 270 -4.46 6.64 17.16
N TYR A 271 -3.31 6.06 16.79
CA TYR A 271 -3.27 4.85 15.99
C TYR A 271 -2.79 3.62 16.79
N HIS A 272 -3.55 2.55 16.64
CA HIS A 272 -3.08 1.18 16.70
C HIS A 272 -2.69 0.72 15.29
N TYR A 273 -1.64 -0.08 15.17
CA TYR A 273 -1.16 -0.66 13.93
C TYR A 273 -1.50 -2.15 13.91
N ASN A 274 -1.88 -2.68 12.77
CA ASN A 274 -2.20 -4.09 12.61
C ASN A 274 -1.56 -4.66 11.35
N THR A 275 -1.05 -5.89 11.49
CA THR A 275 -0.56 -6.72 10.39
C THR A 275 -1.41 -7.99 10.30
N GLN A 276 -1.62 -8.47 9.08
CA GLN A 276 -2.43 -9.66 8.83
C GLN A 276 -1.98 -10.32 7.52
N SER A 277 -1.78 -11.62 7.52
CA SER A 277 -1.55 -12.40 6.29
C SER A 277 -2.75 -12.30 5.34
N GLY A 278 -2.49 -12.38 4.03
CA GLY A 278 -3.54 -12.35 3.02
C GLY A 278 -4.58 -13.45 3.23
N SER A 279 -4.14 -14.68 3.51
CA SER A 279 -5.02 -15.83 3.78
C SER A 279 -5.92 -15.60 5.00
N SER A 280 -5.40 -15.04 6.10
CA SER A 280 -6.21 -14.67 7.25
C SER A 280 -7.24 -13.62 6.87
N PHE A 281 -6.82 -12.55 6.20
CA PHE A 281 -7.74 -11.48 5.80
C PHE A 281 -8.91 -11.99 4.96
N LEU A 282 -8.62 -12.84 3.96
CA LEU A 282 -9.66 -13.46 3.14
C LEU A 282 -10.61 -14.34 3.98
N ALA A 283 -10.11 -15.13 4.92
CA ALA A 283 -10.94 -15.94 5.80
C ALA A 283 -11.87 -15.07 6.69
N TRP A 284 -11.39 -13.91 7.16
CA TRP A 284 -12.23 -12.97 7.91
C TRP A 284 -13.31 -12.30 7.04
N LEU A 285 -13.02 -12.07 5.75
CA LEU A 285 -13.98 -11.54 4.77
C LEU A 285 -14.96 -12.59 4.24
N GLU A 286 -14.70 -13.88 4.42
CA GLU A 286 -15.68 -14.95 4.15
C GLU A 286 -16.64 -15.16 5.31
N ASP A 287 -16.21 -14.86 6.54
CA ASP A 287 -17.04 -14.99 7.71
C ASP A 287 -18.13 -13.91 7.78
N VAL A 288 -19.39 -14.36 7.77
CA VAL A 288 -20.60 -13.53 7.79
C VAL A 288 -20.82 -12.77 9.11
N LYS A 289 -20.12 -13.19 10.19
CA LYS A 289 -20.19 -12.52 11.50
C LYS A 289 -19.21 -11.36 11.60
N THR A 290 -18.21 -11.28 10.72
CA THR A 290 -17.25 -10.17 10.64
C THR A 290 -17.86 -9.02 9.86
N ARG A 291 -18.54 -8.09 10.53
CA ARG A 291 -19.29 -7.01 9.85
C ARG A 291 -18.45 -5.79 9.48
N ASP A 292 -17.34 -5.56 10.18
CA ASP A 292 -16.46 -4.42 9.99
C ASP A 292 -15.07 -4.71 10.60
N VAL A 293 -14.13 -3.79 10.38
CA VAL A 293 -12.77 -3.87 10.92
C VAL A 293 -12.76 -3.87 12.45
N ARG A 294 -13.73 -3.24 13.12
CA ARG A 294 -13.76 -3.14 14.58
C ARG A 294 -14.10 -4.47 15.23
N GLY A 295 -15.06 -5.16 14.63
CA GLY A 295 -15.45 -6.52 14.96
C GLY A 295 -14.35 -7.53 14.68
N MET A 296 -13.51 -7.29 13.66
CA MET A 296 -12.34 -8.11 13.35
C MET A 296 -11.19 -7.87 14.34
N LEU A 297 -10.73 -6.62 14.47
CA LEU A 297 -9.51 -6.27 15.23
C LEU A 297 -9.64 -6.48 16.74
N ARG A 298 -10.86 -6.59 17.29
CA ARG A 298 -11.04 -6.97 18.71
C ARG A 298 -10.43 -8.34 19.05
N TYR A 299 -10.25 -9.19 18.04
CA TYR A 299 -9.66 -10.52 18.18
C TYR A 299 -8.16 -10.55 17.85
N ALA A 300 -7.57 -9.43 17.45
CA ALA A 300 -6.15 -9.35 17.16
C ALA A 300 -5.34 -9.34 18.46
N PRO A 301 -4.44 -10.32 18.69
CA PRO A 301 -3.57 -10.30 19.86
C PRO A 301 -2.56 -9.14 19.77
N ASP A 302 -2.34 -8.46 20.90
CA ASP A 302 -1.21 -7.54 21.05
C ASP A 302 0.10 -8.35 20.88
N THR A 303 1.02 -7.83 20.08
CA THR A 303 2.31 -8.50 19.81
C THR A 303 3.30 -8.41 20.97
N GLY A 304 2.92 -7.76 22.08
CA GLY A 304 3.67 -7.69 23.34
C GLY A 304 4.90 -6.78 23.32
N LYS A 305 5.74 -6.83 22.27
CA LYS A 305 7.00 -6.07 22.21
C LYS A 305 6.80 -4.63 21.73
N PRO A 306 6.14 -4.36 20.59
CA PRO A 306 5.68 -3.00 20.29
C PRO A 306 4.27 -2.76 20.84
N ARG A 307 4.18 -1.82 21.78
CA ARG A 307 2.88 -1.32 22.26
C ARG A 307 2.16 -0.65 21.11
N GLY A 308 0.90 -1.05 20.87
CA GLY A 308 0.11 -0.48 19.78
C GLY A 308 0.27 -1.18 18.44
N LEU A 309 0.81 -2.39 18.42
CA LEU A 309 0.86 -3.26 17.24
C LEU A 309 0.22 -4.62 17.54
N SER A 310 -0.71 -5.04 16.69
CA SER A 310 -1.26 -6.41 16.69
C SER A 310 -0.95 -7.16 15.41
N ARG A 311 -1.04 -8.49 15.50
CA ARG A 311 -0.93 -9.39 14.35
C ARG A 311 -2.11 -10.35 14.34
N LEU A 312 -2.90 -10.38 13.28
CA LEU A 312 -4.11 -11.20 13.17
C LEU A 312 -3.98 -12.27 12.09
N ASP A 313 -3.20 -13.32 12.34
CA ASP A 313 -3.04 -14.43 11.38
C ASP A 313 -3.98 -15.62 11.62
N MET A 314 -4.65 -15.64 12.76
CA MET A 314 -5.64 -16.67 13.09
C MET A 314 -6.94 -16.43 12.31
N GLY A 315 -7.57 -17.53 11.91
CA GLY A 315 -8.90 -17.48 11.30
C GLY A 315 -10.00 -17.06 12.29
N PRO A 316 -11.19 -16.66 11.80
CA PRO A 316 -12.26 -16.10 12.63
C PRO A 316 -12.80 -17.07 13.69
N ALA A 317 -12.88 -18.37 13.39
CA ALA A 317 -13.34 -19.38 14.35
C ALA A 317 -12.33 -19.56 15.49
N GLU A 318 -11.07 -19.79 15.15
CA GLU A 318 -9.96 -19.94 16.11
C GLU A 318 -9.82 -18.71 17.01
N ALA A 319 -9.88 -17.51 16.44
CA ALA A 319 -9.73 -16.27 17.19
C ALA A 319 -10.87 -16.02 18.18
N ARG A 320 -12.10 -16.43 17.83
CA ARG A 320 -13.23 -16.38 18.76
C ARG A 320 -13.09 -17.36 19.89
N GLU A 321 -12.63 -18.57 19.63
CA GLU A 321 -12.40 -19.57 20.69
C GLU A 321 -11.25 -19.15 21.61
N ALA A 322 -10.14 -18.64 21.07
CA ALA A 322 -9.05 -18.08 21.86
C ALA A 322 -9.53 -16.92 22.76
N TRP A 323 -10.38 -16.04 22.22
CA TRP A 323 -10.97 -14.94 22.98
C TRP A 323 -11.91 -15.42 24.10
N LYS A 324 -12.75 -16.43 23.84
CA LYS A 324 -13.61 -17.05 24.85
C LYS A 324 -12.79 -17.63 26.00
N ARG A 325 -11.71 -18.37 25.69
CA ARG A 325 -10.79 -18.93 26.71
C ARG A 325 -10.17 -17.83 27.57
N LYS A 326 -9.65 -16.77 26.94
CA LYS A 326 -9.08 -15.60 27.65
C LYS A 326 -10.08 -14.95 28.61
N LEU A 327 -11.34 -14.81 28.21
CA LEU A 327 -12.39 -14.26 29.07
C LEU A 327 -12.70 -15.18 30.26
N LEU A 328 -12.76 -16.50 30.03
CA LEU A 328 -12.99 -17.49 31.07
C LEU A 328 -11.85 -17.47 32.10
N GLU A 329 -10.60 -17.49 31.65
CA GLU A 329 -9.42 -17.40 32.53
C GLU A 329 -9.42 -16.13 33.38
N LYS A 330 -9.75 -14.98 32.78
CA LYS A 330 -9.86 -13.71 33.51
C LYS A 330 -10.95 -13.75 34.57
N ARG A 331 -12.09 -14.39 34.27
CA ARG A 331 -13.19 -14.58 35.24
C ARG A 331 -12.76 -15.49 36.39
N THR A 332 -12.14 -16.63 36.09
CA THR A 332 -11.65 -17.58 37.10
C THR A 332 -10.61 -16.91 38.02
N ARG A 333 -9.65 -16.17 37.47
CA ARG A 333 -8.65 -15.42 38.27
C ARG A 333 -9.29 -14.35 39.16
N ARG A 334 -10.37 -13.69 38.70
CA ARG A 334 -11.10 -12.70 39.50
C ARG A 334 -11.88 -13.37 40.63
N MET A 335 -12.46 -14.55 40.39
CA MET A 335 -13.16 -15.32 41.42
C MET A 335 -12.19 -15.87 42.47
N ALA A 336 -11.00 -16.33 42.08
CA ALA A 336 -9.98 -16.83 43.01
C ALA A 336 -9.30 -15.73 43.87
N ARG A 337 -9.53 -14.46 43.56
CA ARG A 337 -9.03 -13.29 44.32
C ARG A 337 -10.10 -12.68 45.25
N LYS A 338 -11.33 -13.17 45.19
CA LYS A 338 -12.41 -12.86 46.13
C LYS A 338 -12.50 -13.99 47.12
#